data_AF-A0A760ACJ4-F1
#
_entry.id   AF-A0A760ACJ4-F1
#
_cell.length_a   1.000
_cell.length_b   1.000
_cell.length_c   1.000
_cell.angle_alpha   90.00
_cell.angle_beta   90.00
_cell.angle_gamma   90.00
#
_symmetry.space_group_name_H-M   'P 1'
#
loop_
_entity.id
_entity.type
_entity.pdbx_description
1 polymer ?
#
loop_
_entity_poly.entity_id
_entity_poly.type
_entity_poly.pdbx_seq_one_letter_code
_entity_poly.pdbx_strand_id
1 'polypeptide(L)' 'MNQDFKTRCINDFNITTNNSNLDELAMEVTALKIAVGFLFRRMPPEHRTAFLMELQQFDNPVFNTLTEQMKQFNL' A
#
# COMPACT_ATOMS: atom_id res chain seq x y z
N MET A 1 14.00 18.15 -27.56
CA MET A 1 13.79 18.90 -26.31
C MET A 1 14.21 17.96 -25.18
N ASN A 2 15.46 18.07 -24.72
CA ASN A 2 16.03 17.16 -23.73
C ASN A 2 15.52 17.57 -22.34
N GLN A 3 14.56 16.83 -21.79
CA GLN A 3 14.20 16.98 -20.38
C GLN A 3 15.27 16.26 -19.54
N ASP A 4 16.14 17.05 -18.93
CA ASP A 4 17.00 16.61 -17.83
C ASP A 4 16.14 16.00 -16.73
N PHE A 5 16.07 14.68 -16.65
CA PHE A 5 15.67 14.00 -15.43
C PHE A 5 16.78 14.24 -14.40
N LYS A 6 16.78 15.41 -13.75
CA LYS A 6 17.55 15.61 -12.51
C LYS A 6 17.05 14.55 -11.52
N THR A 7 17.83 13.49 -11.36
CA THR A 7 17.60 12.44 -10.36
C THR A 7 17.47 13.14 -9.02
N ARG A 8 16.24 13.23 -8.48
CA ARG A 8 16.01 13.75 -7.14
C ARG A 8 16.56 12.72 -6.18
N CYS A 9 17.82 12.85 -5.82
CA CYS A 9 18.44 12.02 -4.80
C CYS A 9 17.87 12.47 -3.45
N ILE A 10 17.20 11.55 -2.75
CA ILE A 10 16.83 11.76 -1.35
C ILE A 10 18.06 11.40 -0.53
N ASN A 11 18.83 12.41 -0.16
CA ASN A 11 19.89 12.24 0.82
C ASN A 11 19.23 12.02 2.19
N ASP A 12 19.76 11.09 2.99
CA ASP A 12 19.27 10.76 4.34
C ASP A 12 17.87 10.12 4.39
N PHE A 13 17.52 9.31 3.39
CA PHE A 13 16.32 8.49 3.45
C PHE A 13 16.43 7.44 4.56
N ASN A 14 15.78 7.73 5.70
CA ASN A 14 15.72 6.84 6.84
C ASN A 14 14.27 6.41 7.07
N ILE A 15 13.97 5.12 6.82
CA ILE A 15 12.71 4.49 7.21
C ILE A 15 12.98 3.69 8.48
N THR A 16 12.27 4.02 9.55
CA THR A 16 12.30 3.29 10.82
C THR A 16 10.95 2.68 11.10
N THR A 17 10.93 1.64 11.94
CA THR A 17 9.70 1.04 12.47
C THR A 17 9.77 1.05 13.98
N ASN A 18 8.69 1.43 14.65
CA ASN A 18 8.52 1.26 16.08
C ASN A 18 7.60 0.07 16.34
N ASN A 19 8.21 -1.01 16.83
CA ASN A 19 7.54 -2.25 17.20
C ASN A 19 7.70 -2.54 18.70
N SER A 20 7.89 -1.51 19.52
CA SER A 20 8.11 -1.65 20.96
C SER A 20 6.87 -2.18 21.68
N ASN A 21 5.68 -1.97 21.13
CA ASN A 21 4.43 -2.59 21.59
C ASN A 21 3.44 -2.84 20.45
N LEU A 22 2.37 -3.58 20.76
CA LEU A 22 1.35 -3.97 19.78
C LEU A 22 0.54 -2.78 19.23
N ASP A 23 0.30 -1.73 20.03
CA ASP A 23 -0.47 -0.56 19.60
C ASP A 23 0.31 0.26 18.58
N GLU A 24 1.61 0.49 18.81
CA GLU A 24 2.51 1.17 17.88
C GLU A 24 2.63 0.41 16.57
N LEU A 25 2.84 -0.91 16.64
CA LEU A 25 2.87 -1.76 15.46
C LEU A 25 1.54 -1.71 14.67
N ALA A 26 0.40 -1.72 15.37
CA ALA A 26 -0.91 -1.63 14.75
C ALA A 26 -1.10 -0.30 14.02
N MET A 27 -0.64 0.82 14.60
CA MET A 27 -0.67 2.14 13.96
C MET A 27 0.19 2.18 12.71
N GLU A 28 1.43 1.67 12.75
CA GLU A 28 2.32 1.64 11.59
C GLU A 28 1.79 0.77 10.45
N VAL A 29 1.28 -0.43 10.77
CA VAL A 29 0.65 -1.30 9.78
C VAL A 29 -0.60 -0.65 9.17
N THR A 30 -1.38 0.09 9.97
CA THR A 30 -2.55 0.82 9.48
C THR A 30 -2.13 1.93 8.51
N ALA A 31 -1.11 2.71 8.85
CA ALA A 31 -0.56 3.74 7.98
C ALA A 31 -0.05 3.14 6.64
N LEU A 32 0.62 1.98 6.69
CA LEU A 32 1.08 1.27 5.51
C LEU A 32 -0.10 0.80 4.64
N LYS A 33 -1.15 0.22 5.23
CA LYS A 33 -2.36 -0.18 4.50
C LYS A 33 -3.03 1.02 3.80
N ILE A 34 -3.09 2.17 4.46
CA ILE A 34 -3.62 3.40 3.87
C ILE A 34 -2.76 3.86 2.69
N ALA A 35 -1.43 3.85 2.85
CA ALA A 35 -0.51 4.19 1.76
C ALA A 35 -0.68 3.27 0.55
N VAL A 36 -0.82 1.96 0.78
CA VAL A 36 -1.15 0.98 -0.27
C VAL A 36 -2.51 1.29 -0.90
N GLY A 37 -3.53 1.65 -0.12
CA GLY A 37 -4.83 2.08 -0.63
C GLY A 37 -4.75 3.29 -1.58
N PHE A 38 -3.89 4.26 -1.29
CA PHE A 38 -3.63 5.39 -2.18
C PHE A 38 -2.91 4.99 -3.47
N LEU A 39 -1.97 4.05 -3.41
CA LEU A 39 -1.32 3.49 -4.59
C LEU A 39 -2.32 2.71 -5.44
N PHE A 40 -3.09 1.83 -4.81
CA PHE A 40 -4.16 1.05 -5.42
C PHE A 40 -5.15 1.95 -6.18
N ARG A 41 -5.63 3.04 -5.57
CA ARG A 41 -6.54 3.99 -6.23
C ARG A 41 -5.97 4.60 -7.51
N ARG A 42 -4.65 4.76 -7.60
CA ARG A 42 -3.97 5.33 -8.77
C ARG A 42 -3.72 4.32 -9.87
N MET A 43 -3.93 3.03 -9.62
CA MET A 43 -3.79 1.99 -10.62
C MET A 43 -4.96 2.02 -11.62
N PRO A 44 -4.72 1.68 -12.91
CA PRO A 44 -5.79 1.44 -13.86
C PRO A 44 -6.79 0.38 -13.37
N PRO A 45 -8.08 0.45 -13.76
CA PRO A 45 -9.12 -0.48 -13.30
C PRO A 45 -8.75 -1.96 -13.43
N GLU A 46 -8.12 -2.36 -14.52
CA GLU A 46 -7.68 -3.74 -14.78
C GLU A 46 -6.66 -4.24 -13.74
N HIS A 47 -5.71 -3.39 -13.35
CA HIS A 47 -4.71 -3.71 -12.33
C HIS A 47 -5.33 -3.76 -10.93
N ARG A 48 -6.32 -2.91 -10.65
CA ARG A 48 -7.06 -2.97 -9.38
C ARG A 48 -7.82 -4.29 -9.25
N THR A 49 -8.50 -4.72 -10.31
CA THR A 49 -9.19 -6.01 -10.32
C THR A 49 -8.22 -7.17 -10.13
N ALA A 50 -7.11 -7.19 -10.86
CA ALA A 50 -6.10 -8.23 -10.73
C ALA A 50 -5.53 -8.30 -9.30
N PHE A 51 -5.20 -7.15 -8.71
CA PHE A 51 -4.71 -7.06 -7.34
C PHE A 51 -5.71 -7.64 -6.32
N LEU A 52 -7.00 -7.31 -6.43
CA LEU A 52 -8.02 -7.86 -5.53
C LEU A 52 -8.19 -9.38 -5.72
N MET A 53 -8.11 -9.87 -6.96
CA MET A 53 -8.18 -11.30 -7.25
C MET A 53 -6.99 -12.06 -6.64
N GLU A 54 -5.77 -11.53 -6.76
CA GLU A 54 -4.57 -12.14 -6.16
C GLU A 54 -4.69 -12.24 -4.64
N LEU A 55 -5.17 -11.20 -3.96
CA LEU A 55 -5.39 -11.25 -2.51
C LEU A 55 -6.36 -12.37 -2.09
N GLN A 56 -7.40 -12.62 -2.88
CA GLN A 56 -8.42 -13.64 -2.59
C GLN A 56 -7.95 -15.08 -2.89
N GLN A 57 -6.93 -15.27 -3.73
CA GLN A 57 -6.43 -16.60 -4.12
C GLN A 57 -5.75 -17.37 -2.98
N PHE A 58 -5.21 -16.66 -1.99
CA PHE A 58 -4.42 -17.26 -0.91
C PHE A 58 -5.25 -17.87 0.23
N ASP A 59 -6.59 -17.87 0.13
CA ASP A 59 -7.54 -18.36 1.15
C ASP A 59 -7.13 -18.01 2.59
N ASN A 60 -6.76 -16.74 2.80
CA ASN A 60 -6.29 -16.25 4.09
C ASN A 60 -7.27 -15.20 4.64
N PRO A 61 -7.80 -15.36 5.87
CA PRO A 61 -8.71 -14.40 6.48
C PRO A 61 -8.19 -12.96 6.52
N VAL A 62 -6.88 -12.78 6.67
CA VAL A 62 -6.23 -11.46 6.70
C VAL A 62 -6.30 -10.80 5.32
N PHE A 63 -6.09 -11.55 4.24
CA PHE A 63 -6.17 -11.02 2.88
C PHE A 63 -7.60 -10.77 2.43
N ASN A 64 -8.57 -11.57 2.88
CA ASN A 64 -9.98 -11.28 2.67
C ASN A 64 -10.37 -9.96 3.33
N THR A 65 -9.93 -9.75 4.58
CA THR A 65 -10.15 -8.48 5.29
C THR A 65 -9.49 -7.31 4.57
N LEU A 66 -8.24 -7.47 4.13
CA LEU A 66 -7.53 -6.44 3.37
C LEU A 66 -8.24 -6.12 2.04
N THR A 67 -8.75 -7.13 1.34
CA THR A 67 -9.50 -6.96 0.09
C THR A 67 -10.73 -6.07 0.31
N GLU A 68 -11.52 -6.33 1.35
CA GLU A 68 -12.68 -5.48 1.68
C GLU A 68 -12.27 -4.05 2.06
N GLN A 69 -11.14 -3.89 2.76
CA GLN A 69 -10.59 -2.56 3.06
C GLN A 69 -10.15 -1.82 1.80
N MET A 70 -9.52 -2.50 0.84
CA MET A 70 -9.05 -1.90 -0.41
C MET A 70 -10.20 -1.46 -1.31
N LYS A 71 -11.34 -2.17 -1.31
CA LYS A 71 -12.54 -1.77 -2.07
C LYS A 71 -13.05 -0.38 -1.69
N GLN A 72 -12.79 0.12 -0.47
CA GLN A 72 -13.18 1.47 -0.05
C GLN A 72 -12.44 2.57 -0.83
N PHE A 73 -11.30 2.25 -1.44
CA PHE A 73 -10.51 3.17 -2.26
C PHE A 73 -10.92 3.17 -3.74
N ASN A 74 -11.96 2.40 -4.13
CA ASN A 74 -12.49 2.37 -5.51
C ASN A 74 -13.44 3.53 -5.87
N LEU A 75 -13.64 4.51 -4.96
CA LEU A 75 -14.43 5.72 -5.18
C LEU A 75 -13.84 6.66 -6.25
#